data_AF-A0A924GMX7-F1
#
_entry.id   AF-A0A924GMX7-F1
#
_cell.length_a   1.000
_cell.length_b   1.000
_cell.length_c   1.000
_cell.angle_alpha   90.00
_cell.angle_beta   90.00
_cell.angle_gamma   90.00
#
_symmetry.space_group_name_H-M   'P 1'
#
loop_
_entity.id
_entity.type
_entity.pdbx_description
1 polymer ?
#
loop_
_entity_poly.entity_id
_entity_poly.type
_entity_poly.pdbx_seq_one_letter_code
_entity_poly.pdbx_strand_id
1 'polypeptide(L)'
;MLRAIAEAERTLLDAEARRSYDGGLHPQDGGGLDSAEYKFPGGAISAKLIDGRPLVDVDVVVAASKVTSLQTLLPFFDTMMSKKRSLLLVVPDVDDEVVATFIVNHTREIAQMVVVVAPGFGRNKEGLLRDLSVVVGAEDRSAGFSNRGAAEEFTSFWIGHAAQATVADTEVVITHGAGSRRNVESYFRELVDGTPESGTTDPVDWLGAPGLRDRIARIERYLQSA
;
A
#
# COMPACT_ATOMS: atom_id res chain seq x y z
N MET A 1 -28.06 -4.75 -15.62
CA MET A 1 -27.32 -5.98 -15.93
C MET A 1 -25.86 -5.88 -15.52
N LEU A 2 -25.06 -4.95 -16.07
CA LEU A 2 -23.64 -4.78 -15.73
C LEU A 2 -23.35 -4.49 -14.23
N ARG A 3 -24.18 -3.67 -13.56
CA ARG A 3 -24.01 -3.41 -12.11
C ARG A 3 -24.22 -4.65 -11.23
N ALA A 4 -25.18 -5.50 -11.59
CA ALA A 4 -25.46 -6.73 -10.85
C ALA A 4 -24.36 -7.79 -11.05
N ILE A 5 -23.69 -7.79 -12.21
CA ILE A 5 -22.54 -8.66 -12.48
C ILE A 5 -21.33 -8.20 -11.64
N ALA A 6 -21.04 -6.89 -11.62
CA ALA A 6 -19.94 -6.35 -10.82
C ALA A 6 -20.13 -6.57 -9.30
N GLU A 7 -21.37 -6.53 -8.82
CA GLU A 7 -21.71 -6.77 -7.42
C GLU A 7 -21.61 -8.26 -7.04
N ALA A 8 -21.98 -9.15 -7.96
CA ALA A 8 -21.80 -10.59 -7.81
C ALA A 8 -20.31 -10.99 -7.84
N GLU A 9 -19.50 -10.38 -8.72
CA GLU A 9 -18.05 -10.59 -8.78
C GLU A 9 -17.36 -10.12 -7.50
N ARG A 10 -17.75 -8.97 -6.94
CA ARG A 10 -17.25 -8.51 -5.63
C ARG A 10 -17.57 -9.50 -4.51
N THR A 11 -18.79 -10.00 -4.46
CA THR A 11 -19.24 -10.93 -3.42
C THR A 11 -18.52 -12.29 -3.51
N LEU A 12 -18.22 -12.75 -4.74
CA LEU A 12 -17.44 -13.96 -4.98
C LEU A 12 -15.96 -13.76 -4.63
N LEU A 13 -15.36 -12.63 -4.99
CA LEU A 13 -14.01 -12.25 -4.59
C LEU A 13 -13.84 -12.23 -3.07
N ASP A 14 -14.78 -11.60 -2.36
CA ASP A 14 -14.76 -11.53 -0.90
C ASP A 14 -14.86 -12.94 -0.27
N ALA A 15 -15.63 -13.84 -0.90
CA ALA A 15 -15.76 -15.23 -0.46
C ALA A 15 -14.52 -16.08 -0.78
N GLU A 16 -13.84 -15.83 -1.90
CA GLU A 16 -12.60 -16.51 -2.30
C GLU A 16 -11.39 -16.02 -1.52
N ALA A 17 -11.31 -14.71 -1.24
CA ALA A 17 -10.35 -14.14 -0.30
C ALA A 17 -10.51 -14.80 1.07
N ARG A 18 -11.74 -14.99 1.57
CA ARG A 18 -11.96 -15.74 2.82
C ARG A 18 -11.55 -17.22 2.76
N ARG A 19 -11.53 -17.85 1.59
CA ARG A 19 -11.18 -19.28 1.43
C ARG A 19 -9.70 -19.54 1.19
N SER A 20 -8.97 -18.62 0.59
CA SER A 20 -7.51 -18.76 0.34
C SER A 20 -6.64 -18.46 1.59
N TYR A 21 -7.26 -18.11 2.72
CA TYR A 21 -6.58 -17.67 3.96
C TYR A 21 -6.36 -18.77 5.02
N ASP A 22 -6.35 -20.06 4.66
CA ASP A 22 -6.05 -21.17 5.61
C ASP A 22 -4.54 -21.39 5.82
N GLY A 23 -3.75 -20.32 5.81
CA GLY A 23 -2.29 -20.42 5.63
C GLY A 23 -1.47 -19.35 6.33
N GLY A 24 -1.77 -19.09 7.60
CA GLY A 24 -0.83 -18.46 8.54
C GLY A 24 -0.59 -16.97 8.34
N LEU A 25 -1.41 -16.15 9.00
CA LEU A 25 -1.06 -14.95 9.78
C LEU A 25 -2.41 -14.38 10.26
N HIS A 26 -2.97 -14.98 11.31
CA HIS A 26 -4.12 -14.40 12.01
C HIS A 26 -3.62 -13.28 12.93
N PRO A 27 -4.23 -12.08 12.90
CA PRO A 27 -4.31 -11.23 14.07
C PRO A 27 -5.11 -11.99 15.14
N GLN A 28 -4.50 -12.28 16.29
CA GLN A 28 -5.14 -12.98 17.41
C GLN A 28 -6.09 -12.06 18.22
N ASP A 29 -6.32 -10.82 17.78
CA ASP A 29 -7.19 -9.86 18.46
C ASP A 29 -8.40 -9.57 17.57
N GLY A 30 -9.52 -10.24 17.85
CA GLY A 30 -10.78 -10.11 17.12
C GLY A 30 -11.47 -8.75 17.28
N GLY A 31 -10.97 -7.73 16.58
CA GLY A 31 -11.62 -6.42 16.44
C GLY A 31 -11.69 -6.02 14.97
N GLY A 32 -12.90 -6.10 14.41
CA GLY A 32 -13.20 -5.89 12.99
C GLY A 32 -12.54 -4.65 12.38
N LEU A 33 -11.85 -4.89 11.26
CA LEU A 33 -11.59 -3.96 10.15
C LEU A 33 -12.10 -4.58 8.84
N ASP A 34 -13.04 -5.54 8.97
CA ASP A 34 -13.53 -6.40 7.90
C ASP A 34 -14.41 -5.67 6.87
N SER A 35 -14.43 -4.34 6.87
CA SER A 35 -15.08 -3.50 5.85
C SER A 35 -14.36 -2.16 5.66
N ALA A 36 -13.16 -2.01 6.25
CA ALA A 36 -12.49 -0.73 6.32
C ALA A 36 -11.83 -0.37 4.97
N GLU A 37 -12.05 0.86 4.52
CA GLU A 37 -11.45 1.41 3.30
C GLU A 37 -10.49 2.55 3.62
N TYR A 38 -9.22 2.39 3.26
CA TYR A 38 -8.22 3.45 3.32
C TYR A 38 -8.00 4.03 1.92
N LYS A 39 -8.30 5.31 1.72
CA LYS A 39 -8.22 5.99 0.42
C LYS A 39 -7.18 7.09 0.45
N PHE A 40 -6.26 7.12 -0.50
CA PHE A 40 -5.27 8.20 -0.59
C PHE A 40 -5.09 8.70 -2.03
N PRO A 41 -4.75 10.00 -2.21
CA PRO A 41 -4.49 10.54 -3.54
C PRO A 41 -3.21 9.94 -4.12
N GLY A 42 -3.11 9.92 -5.45
CA GLY A 42 -2.02 9.26 -6.16
C GLY A 42 -2.55 8.12 -7.00
N GLY A 43 -1.83 7.78 -8.05
CA GLY A 43 -2.26 6.75 -8.99
C GLY A 43 -1.09 5.99 -9.56
N ALA A 44 -1.41 5.06 -10.45
CA ALA A 44 -0.39 4.27 -11.12
C ALA A 44 0.57 5.18 -11.88
N ILE A 45 1.87 4.90 -11.76
CA ILE A 45 2.92 5.63 -12.51
C ILE A 45 2.74 5.48 -14.03
N SER A 46 2.03 4.44 -14.47
CA SER A 46 1.72 4.18 -15.87
C SER A 46 0.31 3.65 -16.03
N ALA A 47 -0.44 4.20 -16.99
CA ALA A 47 -1.74 3.69 -17.40
C ALA A 47 -1.68 2.22 -17.87
N LYS A 48 -0.51 1.70 -18.24
CA LYS A 48 -0.31 0.29 -18.63
C LYS A 48 -0.38 -0.68 -17.45
N LEU A 49 -0.35 -0.17 -16.22
CA LEU A 49 -0.46 -0.97 -15.01
C LEU A 49 -1.91 -1.00 -14.48
N ILE A 50 -2.83 -0.25 -15.10
CA ILE A 50 -4.25 -0.24 -14.73
C ILE A 50 -5.09 -0.76 -15.90
N ASP A 51 -5.75 -1.88 -15.68
CA ASP A 51 -6.61 -2.54 -16.68
C ASP A 51 -8.09 -2.54 -16.25
N GLY A 52 -8.41 -1.81 -15.17
CA GLY A 52 -9.73 -1.72 -14.57
C GLY A 52 -10.07 -2.87 -13.61
N ARG A 53 -9.17 -3.84 -13.43
CA ARG A 53 -9.34 -4.92 -12.44
C ARG A 53 -8.76 -4.49 -11.09
N PRO A 54 -9.42 -4.81 -9.96
CA PRO A 54 -8.80 -4.65 -8.66
C PRO A 54 -7.70 -5.70 -8.45
N LEU A 55 -6.70 -5.36 -7.65
CA LEU A 55 -5.71 -6.30 -7.13
C LEU A 55 -6.35 -7.07 -5.97
N VAL A 56 -6.37 -8.39 -6.05
CA VAL A 56 -6.98 -9.29 -5.06
C VAL A 56 -5.89 -10.07 -4.33
N ASP A 57 -6.07 -10.32 -3.02
CA ASP A 57 -5.10 -10.99 -2.15
C ASP A 57 -3.70 -10.35 -2.36
N VAL A 58 -3.63 -9.04 -2.13
CA VAL A 58 -2.54 -8.19 -2.60
C VAL A 58 -1.49 -8.01 -1.53
N ASP A 59 -0.24 -8.33 -1.87
CA ASP A 59 0.91 -7.95 -1.07
C ASP A 59 1.27 -6.49 -1.36
N VAL A 60 1.31 -5.67 -0.31
CA VAL A 60 1.57 -4.23 -0.39
C VAL A 60 2.98 -3.96 0.10
N VAL A 61 3.85 -3.54 -0.81
CA VAL A 61 5.25 -3.21 -0.55
C VAL A 61 5.39 -1.70 -0.46
N VAL A 62 5.83 -1.21 0.68
CA VAL A 62 6.09 0.21 0.93
C VAL A 62 7.60 0.42 1.06
N ALA A 63 8.19 1.23 0.18
CA ALA A 63 9.61 1.54 0.27
C ALA A 63 9.85 2.83 1.07
N ALA A 64 10.90 2.84 1.90
CA ALA A 64 11.32 4.04 2.62
C ALA A 64 12.14 5.00 1.74
N SER A 65 12.79 4.49 0.70
CA SER A 65 13.66 5.24 -0.20
C SER A 65 13.36 4.94 -1.66
N LYS A 66 14.03 5.67 -2.55
CA LYS A 66 13.93 5.46 -3.99
C LYS A 66 14.30 4.02 -4.36
N VAL A 67 13.52 3.41 -5.25
CA VAL A 67 13.82 2.07 -5.78
C VAL A 67 14.50 2.20 -7.14
N THR A 68 15.80 1.93 -7.18
CA THR A 68 16.64 2.06 -8.39
C THR A 68 16.82 0.75 -9.14
N SER A 69 16.64 -0.39 -8.46
CA SER A 69 16.82 -1.71 -9.06
C SER A 69 15.83 -2.73 -8.50
N LEU A 70 15.28 -3.56 -9.39
CA LEU A 70 14.44 -4.69 -9.02
C LEU A 70 15.21 -5.75 -8.19
N GLN A 71 16.54 -5.78 -8.29
CA GLN A 71 17.37 -6.69 -7.51
C GLN A 71 17.11 -6.57 -6.01
N THR A 72 16.84 -5.35 -5.53
CA THR A 72 16.52 -5.06 -4.13
C THR A 72 15.22 -5.74 -3.67
N LEU A 73 14.31 -6.04 -4.60
CA LEU A 73 13.03 -6.66 -4.34
C LEU A 73 13.04 -8.19 -4.54
N LEU A 74 14.02 -8.75 -5.25
CA LEU A 74 14.10 -10.19 -5.57
C LEU A 74 13.89 -11.13 -4.37
N PRO A 75 14.46 -10.87 -3.16
CA PRO A 75 14.27 -11.74 -2.01
C PRO A 75 12.80 -11.92 -1.61
N PHE A 76 11.94 -10.97 -1.95
CA PHE A 76 10.51 -10.99 -1.63
C PHE A 76 9.67 -11.55 -2.78
N PHE A 77 10.11 -11.33 -4.02
CA PHE A 77 9.42 -11.79 -5.22
C PHE A 77 9.23 -13.31 -5.24
N ASP A 78 10.19 -14.12 -4.77
CA ASP A 78 10.03 -15.58 -4.75
C ASP A 78 8.83 -16.03 -3.91
N THR A 79 8.56 -15.35 -2.79
CA THR A 79 7.42 -15.66 -1.92
C THR A 79 6.10 -15.14 -2.49
N MET A 80 6.11 -13.98 -3.15
CA MET A 80 4.92 -13.37 -3.74
C MET A 80 4.47 -14.10 -5.02
N MET A 81 5.44 -14.40 -5.89
CA MET A 81 5.21 -15.06 -7.18
C MET A 81 4.78 -16.51 -7.02
N SER A 82 5.31 -17.23 -6.03
CA SER A 82 4.90 -18.62 -5.75
C SER A 82 3.43 -18.73 -5.34
N LYS A 83 2.89 -17.71 -4.67
CA LYS A 83 1.48 -17.63 -4.27
C LYS A 83 0.56 -17.07 -5.35
N LYS A 84 1.10 -16.64 -6.51
CA LYS A 84 0.37 -15.95 -7.59
C LYS A 84 -0.44 -14.75 -7.09
N ARG A 85 0.07 -14.08 -6.05
CA ARG A 85 -0.58 -12.92 -5.46
C ARG A 85 -0.40 -11.68 -6.31
N SER A 86 -1.35 -10.78 -6.19
CA SER A 86 -1.21 -9.44 -6.75
C SER A 86 -0.17 -8.65 -5.95
N LEU A 87 0.49 -7.68 -6.58
CA LEU A 87 1.52 -6.87 -5.94
C LEU A 87 1.26 -5.39 -6.15
N LEU A 88 1.23 -4.63 -5.06
CA LEU A 88 1.19 -3.17 -5.08
C LEU A 88 2.48 -2.61 -4.49
N LEU A 89 3.28 -1.94 -5.31
CA LEU A 89 4.49 -1.25 -4.89
C LEU A 89 4.19 0.25 -4.70
N VAL A 90 4.31 0.75 -3.47
CA VAL A 90 4.14 2.17 -3.13
C VAL A 90 5.49 2.75 -2.69
N VAL A 91 5.98 3.73 -3.44
CA VAL A 91 7.37 4.19 -3.37
C VAL A 91 7.46 5.71 -3.35
N PRO A 92 8.51 6.30 -2.77
CA PRO A 92 8.70 7.74 -2.85
C PRO A 92 9.17 8.21 -4.22
N ASP A 93 9.96 7.37 -4.90
CA ASP A 93 10.47 7.53 -6.26
C ASP A 93 10.94 6.16 -6.79
N VAL A 94 11.01 5.99 -8.12
CA VAL A 94 11.40 4.73 -8.77
C VAL A 94 12.01 5.00 -10.14
N ASP A 95 13.02 4.22 -10.51
CA ASP A 95 13.64 4.32 -11.84
C ASP A 95 12.83 3.60 -12.93
N ASP A 96 12.91 4.13 -14.15
CA ASP A 96 12.16 3.65 -15.31
C ASP A 96 12.41 2.15 -15.62
N GLU A 97 13.60 1.64 -15.32
CA GLU A 97 13.94 0.21 -15.50
C GLU A 97 13.05 -0.71 -14.65
N VAL A 98 12.77 -0.31 -13.41
CA VAL A 98 11.90 -1.05 -12.49
C VAL A 98 10.46 -1.00 -13.01
N VAL A 99 9.99 0.18 -13.40
CA VAL A 99 8.65 0.38 -13.96
C VAL A 99 8.44 -0.45 -15.23
N ALA A 100 9.42 -0.45 -16.14
CA ALA A 100 9.35 -1.25 -17.37
C ALA A 100 9.22 -2.74 -17.08
N THR A 101 9.93 -3.25 -16.07
CA THR A 101 9.85 -4.66 -15.67
C THR A 101 8.47 -5.00 -15.10
N PHE A 102 7.90 -4.13 -14.27
CA PHE A 102 6.54 -4.27 -13.77
C PHE A 102 5.51 -4.30 -14.90
N ILE A 103 5.61 -3.39 -15.87
CA ILE A 103 4.71 -3.35 -17.04
C ILE A 103 4.77 -4.65 -17.83
N VAL A 104 5.97 -5.18 -18.08
CA VAL A 104 6.14 -6.43 -18.84
C VAL A 104 5.53 -7.61 -18.10
N ASN A 105 5.75 -7.72 -16.78
CA ASN A 105 5.19 -8.82 -15.98
C ASN A 105 3.68 -8.72 -15.82
N HIS A 106 3.14 -7.51 -15.66
CA HIS A 106 1.71 -7.23 -15.62
C HIS A 106 1.05 -7.61 -16.96
N THR A 107 1.59 -7.14 -18.08
CA THR A 107 1.03 -7.38 -19.43
C THR A 107 1.07 -8.85 -19.82
N ARG A 108 2.04 -9.62 -19.32
CA ARG A 108 2.15 -11.06 -19.56
C ARG A 108 1.27 -11.91 -18.64
N GLU A 109 0.49 -11.26 -17.76
CA GLU A 109 -0.36 -11.91 -16.75
C GLU A 109 0.39 -12.92 -15.86
N ILE A 110 1.69 -12.71 -15.66
CA ILE A 110 2.50 -13.56 -14.76
C ILE A 110 2.12 -13.26 -13.31
N ALA A 111 1.93 -11.98 -12.99
CA ALA A 111 1.23 -11.52 -11.79
C ALA A 111 0.62 -10.13 -12.05
N GLN A 112 -0.49 -9.80 -11.40
CA GLN A 112 -1.03 -8.46 -11.44
C GLN A 112 -0.19 -7.55 -10.54
N MET A 113 0.56 -6.63 -11.14
CA MET A 113 1.47 -5.74 -10.43
C MET A 113 1.17 -4.28 -10.75
N VAL A 114 1.21 -3.41 -9.74
CA VAL A 114 1.02 -1.96 -9.92
C VAL A 114 2.06 -1.20 -9.12
N VAL A 115 2.55 -0.08 -9.67
CA VAL A 115 3.49 0.83 -9.01
C VAL A 115 2.82 2.18 -8.85
N VAL A 116 2.82 2.69 -7.62
CA VAL A 116 2.29 4.00 -7.25
C VAL A 116 3.40 4.82 -6.62
N VAL A 117 3.59 6.04 -7.11
CA VAL A 117 4.47 7.00 -6.45
C VAL A 117 3.66 7.75 -5.40
N ALA A 118 4.13 7.72 -4.15
CA ALA A 118 3.49 8.44 -3.06
C ALA A 118 3.47 9.95 -3.37
N PRO A 119 2.30 10.60 -3.35
CA PRO A 119 2.18 12.03 -3.61
C PRO A 119 2.88 12.88 -2.53
N GLY A 120 3.14 14.13 -2.88
CA GLY A 120 3.73 15.12 -1.98
C GLY A 120 5.23 15.06 -1.89
N PHE A 121 5.78 15.71 -0.87
CA PHE A 121 7.21 15.77 -0.61
C PHE A 121 7.53 15.81 0.88
N GLY A 122 8.78 15.48 1.21
CA GLY A 122 9.29 15.47 2.58
C GLY A 122 8.39 14.72 3.56
N ARG A 123 8.11 15.35 4.70
CA ARG A 123 7.36 14.74 5.82
C ARG A 123 5.94 14.30 5.46
N ASN A 124 5.29 14.94 4.47
CA ASN A 124 3.95 14.55 4.04
C ASN A 124 3.97 13.21 3.31
N LYS A 125 4.96 13.03 2.41
CA LYS A 125 5.19 11.79 1.68
C LYS A 125 5.59 10.66 2.62
N GLU A 126 6.57 10.89 3.50
CA GLU A 126 6.99 9.93 4.52
C GLU A 126 5.83 9.54 5.45
N GLY A 127 5.03 10.54 5.83
CA GLY A 127 3.83 10.35 6.61
C GLY A 127 2.81 9.44 5.94
N LEU A 128 2.53 9.65 4.66
CA LEU A 128 1.63 8.80 3.89
C LEU A 128 2.12 7.35 3.81
N LEU A 129 3.42 7.15 3.53
CA LEU A 129 4.02 5.82 3.46
C LEU A 129 3.89 5.09 4.81
N ARG A 130 4.07 5.84 5.92
CA ARG A 130 3.88 5.32 7.27
C ARG A 130 2.40 5.05 7.61
N ASP A 131 1.47 5.90 7.17
CA ASP A 131 0.03 5.63 7.31
C ASP A 131 -0.33 4.29 6.68
N LEU A 132 0.12 4.09 5.43
CA LEU A 132 -0.14 2.88 4.66
C LEU A 132 0.48 1.65 5.31
N SER A 133 1.73 1.72 5.78
CA SER A 133 2.41 0.58 6.41
C SER A 133 1.65 0.09 7.64
N VAL A 134 1.09 0.99 8.45
CA VAL A 134 0.27 0.61 9.61
C VAL A 134 -1.07 0.02 9.18
N VAL A 135 -1.74 0.61 8.17
CA VAL A 135 -3.02 0.13 7.63
C VAL A 135 -2.92 -1.30 7.09
N VAL A 136 -1.86 -1.61 6.36
CA VAL A 136 -1.66 -2.96 5.77
C VAL A 136 -0.93 -3.93 6.69
N GLY A 137 -0.61 -3.52 7.93
CA GLY A 137 0.10 -4.35 8.89
C GLY A 137 1.51 -4.73 8.43
N ALA A 138 2.17 -3.81 7.73
CA ALA A 138 3.45 -4.10 7.10
C ALA A 138 4.58 -4.28 8.13
N GLU A 139 5.38 -5.29 7.91
CA GLU A 139 6.58 -5.57 8.71
C GLU A 139 7.82 -5.10 7.96
N ASP A 140 8.81 -4.61 8.71
CA ASP A 140 10.13 -4.32 8.14
C ASP A 140 10.81 -5.61 7.73
N ARG A 141 11.00 -5.76 6.42
CA ARG A 141 11.65 -6.89 5.79
C ARG A 141 12.96 -6.49 5.11
N SER A 142 13.58 -5.37 5.51
CA SER A 142 14.86 -4.89 4.98
C SER A 142 15.88 -6.01 4.82
N ALA A 143 16.18 -6.37 3.57
CA ALA A 143 17.26 -7.26 3.23
C ALA A 143 18.50 -6.40 2.96
N GLY A 144 19.55 -6.53 3.78
CA GLY A 144 20.81 -5.83 3.52
C GLY A 144 21.40 -6.26 2.18
N PHE A 145 21.37 -5.38 1.18
CA PHE A 145 22.06 -5.62 -0.08
C PHE A 145 23.55 -5.29 0.12
N SER A 146 24.37 -6.32 0.32
CA SER A 146 25.83 -6.18 0.37
C SER A 146 26.35 -5.97 -1.07
N ASN A 147 26.34 -4.74 -1.56
CA ASN A 147 27.18 -4.37 -2.69
C ASN A 147 28.58 -4.12 -2.15
N ARG A 148 29.47 -5.09 -2.39
CA ARG A 148 30.89 -5.03 -2.00
C ARG A 148 31.53 -3.71 -2.46
N GLY A 149 31.72 -2.76 -1.53
CA GLY A 149 32.60 -1.60 -1.69
C GLY A 149 31.95 -0.23 -1.92
N ALA A 150 30.63 -0.11 -1.94
CA ALA A 150 29.93 1.18 -1.93
C ALA A 150 29.14 1.32 -0.61
N ALA A 151 28.92 2.55 -0.15
CA ALA A 151 28.13 2.85 1.05
C ALA A 151 26.83 2.03 1.04
N GLU A 152 26.49 1.43 2.18
CA GLU A 152 25.32 0.56 2.33
C GLU A 152 24.03 1.37 2.11
N GLU A 153 23.53 1.44 0.88
CA GLU A 153 22.19 1.97 0.60
C GLU A 153 21.17 0.89 1.00
N PHE A 154 20.82 0.87 2.28
CA PHE A 154 19.71 0.06 2.78
C PHE A 154 18.41 0.65 2.25
N THR A 155 17.84 0.02 1.22
CA THR A 155 16.44 0.28 0.88
C THR A 155 15.58 -0.52 1.86
N SER A 156 15.00 0.17 2.84
CA SER A 156 14.06 -0.46 3.77
C SER A 156 12.71 -0.68 3.08
N PHE A 157 12.23 -1.93 3.15
CA PHE A 157 10.93 -2.32 2.61
C PHE A 157 10.04 -2.80 3.75
N TRP A 158 8.87 -2.18 3.85
CA TRP A 158 7.78 -2.69 4.68
C TRP A 158 6.83 -3.48 3.80
N ILE A 159 6.58 -4.74 4.15
CA ILE A 159 5.71 -5.62 3.38
C ILE A 159 4.52 -5.97 4.25
N GLY A 160 3.33 -5.58 3.78
CA GLY A 160 2.06 -5.89 4.41
C GLY A 160 1.10 -6.51 3.40
N HIS A 161 -0.17 -6.59 3.79
CA HIS A 161 -1.17 -7.29 3.03
C HIS A 161 -2.54 -6.59 3.09
N ALA A 162 -3.35 -6.77 2.06
CA ALA A 162 -4.76 -6.37 2.03
C ALA A 162 -5.59 -7.34 1.20
N ALA A 163 -6.89 -7.47 1.52
CA ALA A 163 -7.77 -8.33 0.73
C ALA A 163 -7.93 -7.80 -0.70
N GLN A 164 -8.01 -6.48 -0.85
CA GLN A 164 -8.14 -5.84 -2.17
C GLN A 164 -7.47 -4.46 -2.22
N ALA A 165 -6.89 -4.12 -3.36
CA ALA A 165 -6.50 -2.76 -3.70
C ALA A 165 -7.05 -2.36 -5.07
N THR A 166 -7.69 -1.19 -5.15
CA THR A 166 -8.09 -0.58 -6.43
C THR A 166 -7.18 0.61 -6.69
N VAL A 167 -6.52 0.63 -7.84
CA VAL A 167 -5.64 1.73 -8.26
C VAL A 167 -6.23 2.37 -9.50
N ALA A 168 -6.46 3.68 -9.43
CA ALA A 168 -6.85 4.52 -10.55
C ALA A 168 -5.70 5.49 -10.93
N ASP A 169 -5.97 6.42 -11.85
CA ASP A 169 -5.00 7.44 -12.25
C ASP A 169 -4.70 8.46 -11.14
N THR A 170 -5.64 8.68 -10.22
CA THR A 170 -5.56 9.77 -9.22
C THR A 170 -5.87 9.34 -7.80
N GLU A 171 -6.38 8.12 -7.60
CA GLU A 171 -6.74 7.60 -6.28
C GLU A 171 -6.34 6.12 -6.14
N VAL A 172 -5.91 5.76 -4.93
CA VAL A 172 -5.75 4.38 -4.50
C VAL A 172 -6.68 4.10 -3.33
N VAL A 173 -7.37 2.96 -3.40
CA VAL A 173 -8.26 2.46 -2.36
C VAL A 173 -7.75 1.11 -1.88
N ILE A 174 -7.36 1.02 -0.62
CA ILE A 174 -7.03 -0.22 0.08
C ILE A 174 -8.27 -0.67 0.86
N THR A 175 -8.70 -1.91 0.65
CA THR A 175 -9.87 -2.49 1.30
C THR A 175 -9.42 -3.66 2.15
N HIS A 176 -9.82 -3.69 3.42
CA HIS A 176 -9.44 -4.73 4.39
C HIS A 176 -7.92 -4.87 4.53
N GLY A 177 -7.25 -3.80 4.99
CA GLY A 177 -5.84 -3.87 5.32
C GLY A 177 -5.57 -4.79 6.51
N ALA A 178 -4.49 -5.57 6.47
CA ALA A 178 -4.16 -6.55 7.51
C ALA A 178 -3.60 -5.94 8.81
N GLY A 179 -3.56 -4.61 8.93
CA GLY A 179 -3.13 -3.92 10.14
C GLY A 179 -4.07 -4.18 11.31
N SER A 180 -3.53 -4.46 12.49
CA SER A 180 -4.37 -4.66 13.67
C SER A 180 -5.01 -3.33 14.10
N ARG A 181 -6.30 -3.38 14.48
CA ARG A 181 -7.03 -2.20 14.97
C ARG A 181 -6.28 -1.46 16.07
N ARG A 182 -5.70 -2.21 17.02
CA ARG A 182 -4.87 -1.67 18.10
C ARG A 182 -3.69 -0.85 17.59
N ASN A 183 -2.95 -1.35 16.59
CA ASN A 183 -1.79 -0.66 16.05
C ASN A 183 -2.22 0.62 15.32
N VAL A 184 -3.31 0.55 14.55
CA VAL A 184 -3.87 1.72 13.85
C VAL A 184 -4.38 2.76 14.84
N GLU A 185 -5.09 2.38 15.90
CA GLU A 185 -5.54 3.30 16.96
C GLU A 185 -4.37 3.93 17.73
N SER A 186 -3.32 3.15 18.03
CA SER A 186 -2.11 3.66 18.66
C SER A 186 -1.42 4.70 17.78
N TYR A 187 -1.33 4.41 16.48
CA TYR A 187 -0.76 5.32 15.50
C TYR A 187 -1.61 6.58 15.32
N PHE A 188 -2.93 6.46 15.31
CA PHE A 188 -3.84 7.59 15.26
C PHE A 188 -3.61 8.57 16.43
N ARG A 189 -3.44 8.04 17.66
CA ARG A 189 -3.10 8.87 18.82
C ARG A 189 -1.77 9.60 18.64
N GLU A 190 -0.75 8.91 18.14
CA GLU A 190 0.55 9.53 17.83
C GLU A 190 0.42 10.69 16.84
N LEU A 191 -0.40 10.54 15.80
CA LEU A 191 -0.66 11.60 14.82
C LEU A 191 -1.38 12.81 15.46
N VAL A 192 -2.37 12.56 16.30
CA VAL A 192 -3.14 13.60 16.99
C VAL A 192 -2.24 14.35 17.98
N ASP A 193 -1.47 13.65 18.79
CA ASP A 193 -0.54 14.23 19.78
C ASP A 193 0.56 15.05 19.12
N GLY A 194 0.98 14.66 17.91
CA GLY A 194 1.95 15.41 17.10
C GLY A 194 1.41 16.71 16.47
N THR A 195 0.12 17.03 16.65
CA THR A 195 -0.51 18.22 16.06
C THR A 195 -0.16 19.46 16.89
N PRO A 196 0.49 20.49 16.32
CA PRO A 196 0.81 21.70 17.08
C PRO A 196 -0.46 22.47 17.48
N GLU A 197 -0.53 22.91 18.74
CA GLU A 197 -1.73 23.52 19.35
C GLU A 197 -2.10 24.92 18.82
N SER A 198 -1.37 25.50 17.86
CA SER A 198 -1.57 26.88 17.42
C SER A 198 -1.47 27.07 15.92
N GLY A 199 -2.60 27.46 15.31
CA GLY A 199 -2.77 28.54 14.30
C GLY A 199 -1.91 28.56 13.03
N THR A 200 -0.94 27.68 12.88
CA THR A 200 -0.13 27.54 11.69
C THR A 200 -0.97 26.72 10.74
N THR A 201 -1.59 27.38 9.77
CA THR A 201 -2.19 26.70 8.63
C THR A 201 -1.16 25.69 8.13
N ASP A 202 -1.48 24.39 8.21
CA ASP A 202 -0.70 23.38 7.49
C ASP A 202 -0.48 23.95 6.10
N PRO A 203 0.77 24.10 5.62
CA PRO A 203 0.98 24.58 4.27
C PRO A 203 0.17 23.66 3.37
N VAL A 204 -0.90 24.19 2.78
CA VAL A 204 -1.67 23.46 1.77
C VAL A 204 -0.63 23.07 0.74
N ASP A 205 -0.39 21.77 0.62
CA ASP A 205 0.66 21.27 -0.23
C ASP A 205 0.23 21.58 -1.67
N TRP A 206 0.91 22.55 -2.32
CA TRP A 206 0.50 23.14 -3.60
C TRP A 206 0.40 22.12 -4.76
N LEU A 207 0.79 20.86 -4.50
CA LEU A 207 0.76 19.74 -5.42
C LEU A 207 -0.31 18.68 -5.08
N GLY A 208 -1.29 19.01 -4.22
CA GLY A 208 -2.42 18.13 -3.92
C GLY A 208 -2.09 16.97 -2.97
N ALA A 209 -0.97 17.07 -2.24
CA ALA A 209 -0.59 16.06 -1.26
C ALA A 209 -1.26 16.30 0.10
N PRO A 210 -1.60 15.24 0.83
CA PRO A 210 -2.26 15.39 2.11
C PRO A 210 -1.42 16.08 3.18
N GLY A 211 -1.97 17.11 3.81
CA GLY A 211 -1.43 17.65 5.04
C GLY A 211 -1.64 16.72 6.24
N LEU A 212 -1.08 17.08 7.41
CA LEU A 212 -1.24 16.31 8.65
C LEU A 212 -2.72 16.15 9.03
N ARG A 213 -3.51 17.23 8.92
CA ARG A 213 -4.96 17.16 9.19
C ARG A 213 -5.70 16.18 8.28
N ASP A 214 -5.36 16.14 6.99
CA ASP A 214 -5.98 15.22 6.04
C ASP A 214 -5.60 13.76 6.34
N ARG A 215 -4.36 13.53 6.79
CA ARG A 215 -3.89 12.21 7.24
C ARG A 215 -4.67 11.73 8.46
N ILE A 216 -4.82 12.60 9.48
CA ILE A 216 -5.63 12.31 10.67
C ILE A 216 -7.06 11.95 10.26
N ALA A 217 -7.71 12.77 9.44
CA ALA A 217 -9.07 12.52 8.98
C ALA A 217 -9.21 11.21 8.18
N ARG A 218 -8.18 10.81 7.40
CA ARG A 218 -8.19 9.52 6.70
C ARG A 218 -8.09 8.33 7.65
N ILE A 219 -7.16 8.35 8.59
CA ILE A 219 -7.00 7.26 9.55
C ILE A 219 -8.24 7.17 10.46
N GLU A 220 -8.81 8.30 10.86
CA GLU A 220 -10.08 8.34 11.59
C GLU A 220 -11.20 7.68 10.79
N ARG A 221 -11.38 8.04 9.51
CA ARG A 221 -12.38 7.40 8.64
C ARG A 221 -12.15 5.90 8.50
N TYR A 222 -10.89 5.48 8.34
CA TYR A 222 -10.54 4.06 8.27
C TYR A 222 -10.99 3.31 9.53
N LEU A 223 -10.68 3.84 10.72
CA LEU A 223 -11.08 3.28 12.01
C LEU A 223 -12.60 3.30 12.25
N GLN A 224 -13.32 4.25 11.66
CA GLN A 224 -14.79 4.35 11.76
C GLN A 224 -15.52 3.45 10.75
N SER A 225 -14.88 3.12 9.62
CA SER A 225 -15.42 2.21 8.59
C SER A 225 -15.31 0.72 8.94
N ALA A 226 -14.88 0.42 10.16
CA ALA A 226 -14.43 -0.87 10.67
C ALA A 226 -15.30 -1.37 11.83
#